data_AF-A0A6V7XSB4-F1
#
_entry.id   AF-A0A6V7XSB4-F1
#
_cell.length_a   1.000
_cell.length_b   1.000
_cell.length_c   1.000
_cell.angle_alpha   90.00
_cell.angle_beta   90.00
_cell.angle_gamma   90.00
#
_symmetry.space_group_name_H-M   'P 1'
#
loop_
_entity.id
_entity.type
_entity.pdbx_description
1 polymer ?
#
loop_
_entity_poly.entity_id
_entity_poly.type
_entity_poly.pdbx_seq_one_letter_code
_entity_poly.pdbx_strand_id
1 'polypeptide(L)'
;MGNGNDDKQAVIFTRTSFNKPENCFNYSLCYFEVKCIFEGELNKNAKWMVIGLCSLCSGNRNWIRYFAKDPTISNEKCESFKIDKISWNNNDIFGCGLVYPPTNKMNEFPYVFFTQNGKQIGKCVRGNATSYKPYICLKCCSIEANFGNDLDTKPFRYDIYKHSVLKEFY
;
A
#
# COMPACT_ATOMS: atom_id res chain seq x y z
N MET A 1 -16.54 32.69 -20.16
CA MET A 1 -15.38 31.93 -19.63
C MET A 1 -15.92 30.99 -18.58
N GLY A 2 -16.12 29.71 -18.94
CA GLY A 2 -16.67 28.71 -18.01
C GLY A 2 -15.58 28.25 -17.03
N ASN A 3 -15.91 28.29 -15.74
CA ASN A 3 -15.08 27.79 -14.65
C ASN A 3 -14.68 26.33 -14.91
N GLY A 4 -13.38 26.07 -15.01
CA GLY A 4 -12.85 24.71 -15.02
C GLY A 4 -13.21 24.06 -13.68
N ASN A 5 -13.90 22.92 -13.72
CA ASN A 5 -14.10 22.10 -12.54
C ASN A 5 -12.71 21.67 -12.04
N ASP A 6 -12.32 22.12 -10.85
CA ASP A 6 -11.13 21.62 -10.19
C ASP A 6 -11.31 20.12 -9.91
N ASP A 7 -10.49 19.28 -10.54
CA ASP A 7 -10.45 17.84 -10.26
C ASP A 7 -10.09 17.61 -8.78
N LYS A 8 -11.10 17.20 -8.00
CA LYS A 8 -10.96 16.93 -6.56
C LYS A 8 -10.27 15.59 -6.33
N GLN A 9 -9.46 15.52 -5.27
CA GLN A 9 -8.87 14.26 -4.82
C GLN A 9 -9.94 13.37 -4.20
N ALA A 10 -9.96 12.10 -4.59
CA ALA A 10 -10.80 11.08 -3.97
C ALA A 10 -9.94 10.23 -3.03
N VAL A 11 -10.47 9.97 -1.83
CA VAL A 11 -9.78 9.20 -0.80
C VAL A 11 -10.67 8.03 -0.37
N ILE A 12 -10.12 6.82 -0.39
CA ILE A 12 -10.81 5.57 -0.10
C ILE A 12 -10.12 4.90 1.09
N PHE A 13 -10.91 4.53 2.10
CA PHE A 13 -10.49 3.69 3.22
C PHE A 13 -11.30 2.41 3.23
N THR A 14 -10.70 1.31 3.64
CA THR A 14 -11.48 0.11 3.97
C THR A 14 -12.27 0.33 5.25
N ARG A 15 -13.45 -0.30 5.32
CA ARG A 15 -14.25 -0.33 6.56
C ARG A 15 -13.51 -1.04 7.68
N THR A 16 -12.85 -2.15 7.36
CA THR A 16 -12.10 -3.01 8.27
C THR A 16 -10.62 -2.61 8.35
N SER A 17 -10.01 -2.85 9.51
CA SER A 17 -8.56 -2.76 9.71
C SER A 17 -7.91 -4.14 9.66
N PHE A 18 -6.64 -4.15 9.30
CA PHE A 18 -5.74 -5.27 9.58
C PHE A 18 -5.26 -5.11 11.01
N ASN A 19 -5.66 -6.06 11.85
CA ASN A 19 -5.26 -6.12 13.25
C ASN A 19 -4.16 -7.17 13.40
N LYS A 20 -3.20 -6.92 14.29
CA LYS A 20 -2.27 -7.98 14.71
C LYS A 20 -3.09 -9.16 15.26
N PRO A 21 -2.89 -10.39 14.76
CA PRO A 21 -3.57 -11.56 15.31
C PRO A 21 -3.18 -11.84 16.75
N GLU A 22 -4.13 -12.30 17.57
CA GLU A 22 -3.85 -12.81 18.91
C GLU A 22 -3.21 -14.20 18.81
N ASN A 23 -2.19 -14.46 19.64
CA ASN A 23 -1.51 -15.77 19.75
C ASN A 23 -0.96 -16.36 18.44
N CYS A 24 -0.24 -15.57 17.64
CA CYS A 24 0.38 -16.06 16.41
C CYS A 24 1.81 -16.53 16.66
N PHE A 25 2.10 -17.80 16.39
CA PHE A 25 3.45 -18.37 16.47
C PHE A 25 4.32 -18.05 15.24
N ASN A 26 3.68 -17.62 14.14
CA ASN A 26 4.32 -17.32 12.87
C ASN A 26 4.12 -15.84 12.48
N TYR A 27 4.87 -15.39 11.48
CA TYR A 27 4.61 -14.09 10.87
C TYR A 27 3.26 -14.12 10.15
N SER A 28 2.50 -13.04 10.27
CA SER A 28 1.18 -12.90 9.64
C SER A 28 1.24 -11.87 8.53
N LEU A 29 0.87 -12.26 7.30
CA LEU A 29 0.87 -11.40 6.12
C LEU A 29 -0.57 -10.97 5.79
N CYS A 30 -0.80 -9.66 5.72
CA CYS A 30 -1.99 -9.07 5.11
C CYS A 30 -1.57 -8.37 3.81
N TYR A 31 -2.34 -8.55 2.74
CA TYR A 31 -1.97 -8.05 1.42
C TYR A 31 -3.20 -7.62 0.61
N PHE A 32 -3.06 -6.55 -0.17
CA PHE A 32 -4.07 -6.12 -1.14
C PHE A 32 -3.41 -5.50 -2.37
N GLU A 33 -4.11 -5.53 -3.50
CA GLU A 33 -3.68 -4.92 -4.77
C GLU A 33 -4.74 -3.97 -5.33
N VAL A 34 -4.28 -3.02 -6.14
CA VAL A 34 -5.12 -2.16 -6.96
C VAL A 34 -4.56 -2.13 -8.38
N LYS A 35 -5.41 -2.35 -9.36
CA LYS A 35 -5.10 -2.11 -10.76
C LYS A 35 -5.46 -0.67 -11.10
N CYS A 36 -4.51 0.11 -11.61
CA CYS A 36 -4.72 1.51 -11.94
C CYS A 36 -5.26 1.68 -13.37
N ILE A 37 -6.30 2.51 -13.54
CA ILE A 37 -6.92 2.81 -14.83
C ILE A 37 -6.84 4.32 -15.05
N PHE A 38 -6.17 4.75 -16.11
CA PHE A 38 -6.04 6.16 -16.45
C PHE A 38 -7.32 6.65 -17.12
N GLU A 39 -7.84 7.78 -16.62
CA GLU A 39 -9.01 8.42 -17.19
C GLU A 39 -8.60 9.57 -18.11
N GLY A 40 -9.16 9.56 -19.33
CA GLY A 40 -8.97 10.61 -20.34
C GLY A 40 -7.54 10.79 -20.87
N GLU A 41 -7.42 11.70 -21.85
CA GLU A 41 -6.14 12.14 -22.42
C GLU A 41 -5.41 13.17 -21.55
N LEU A 42 -5.87 13.37 -20.30
CA LEU A 42 -5.26 14.31 -19.38
C LEU A 42 -3.75 14.05 -19.25
N ASN A 43 -2.99 15.16 -19.24
CA ASN A 43 -1.55 15.16 -19.06
C ASN A 43 -1.17 14.23 -17.89
N LYS A 44 -0.15 13.38 -18.09
CA LYS A 44 0.39 12.48 -17.05
C LYS A 44 0.69 13.21 -15.74
N ASN A 45 1.00 14.51 -15.82
CA ASN A 45 1.26 15.37 -14.66
C ASN A 45 0.02 15.67 -13.80
N ALA A 46 -1.20 15.53 -14.33
CA ALA A 46 -2.44 15.71 -13.57
C ALA A 46 -2.85 14.45 -12.80
N LYS A 47 -2.40 13.28 -13.26
CA LYS A 47 -2.72 11.97 -12.68
C LYS A 47 -1.95 11.76 -11.37
N TRP A 48 -2.63 11.26 -10.35
CA TRP A 48 -2.03 11.00 -9.04
C TRP A 48 -2.62 9.74 -8.43
N MET A 49 -1.77 8.86 -7.90
CA MET A 49 -2.20 7.72 -7.09
C MET A 49 -1.25 7.51 -5.91
N VAL A 50 -1.84 7.28 -4.74
CA VAL A 50 -1.17 6.88 -3.51
C VAL A 50 -1.85 5.63 -2.96
N ILE A 51 -1.05 4.65 -2.58
CA ILE A 51 -1.48 3.42 -1.91
C ILE A 51 -0.72 3.25 -0.61
N GLY A 52 -1.37 2.73 0.43
CA GLY A 52 -0.68 2.36 1.65
C GLY A 52 -1.59 2.07 2.82
N LEU A 53 -1.10 2.37 4.01
CA LEU A 53 -1.72 2.04 5.28
C LEU A 53 -1.75 3.27 6.20
N CYS A 54 -2.87 3.42 6.92
CA CYS A 54 -3.06 4.39 7.98
C CYS A 54 -3.03 3.68 9.34
N SER A 55 -2.10 4.07 10.22
CA SER A 55 -2.09 3.63 11.62
C SER A 55 -3.29 4.21 12.37
N LEU A 56 -3.81 3.43 13.32
CA LEU A 56 -4.94 3.82 14.18
C LEU A 56 -4.57 4.12 15.64
N CYS A 57 -3.30 3.93 16.03
CA CYS A 57 -2.96 3.68 17.44
C CYS A 57 -2.65 4.91 18.32
N SER A 58 -2.75 6.15 17.85
CA SER A 58 -2.08 7.25 18.59
C SER A 58 -2.75 8.62 18.57
N GLY A 59 -4.06 8.75 18.33
CA GLY A 59 -4.76 10.05 18.24
C GLY A 59 -4.37 10.90 17.02
N ASN A 60 -3.12 10.76 16.56
CA ASN A 60 -2.58 11.21 15.29
C ASN A 60 -2.60 10.03 14.31
N ARG A 61 -3.18 10.28 13.13
CA ARG A 61 -3.13 9.35 11.99
C ARG A 61 -1.72 9.44 11.41
N ASN A 62 -0.96 8.36 11.51
CA ASN A 62 0.31 8.22 10.81
C ASN A 62 0.12 7.32 9.60
N TRP A 63 0.95 7.51 8.57
CA TRP A 63 0.77 6.79 7.31
C TRP A 63 2.07 6.20 6.80
N ILE A 64 1.97 5.03 6.20
CA ILE A 64 3.02 4.44 5.35
C ILE A 64 2.45 4.41 3.95
N ARG A 65 3.11 5.09 3.01
CA ARG A 65 2.53 5.40 1.69
C ARG A 65 3.54 5.22 0.58
N TYR A 66 3.07 4.74 -0.55
CA TYR A 66 3.76 4.79 -1.83
C TYR A 66 3.07 5.79 -2.76
N PHE A 67 3.86 6.68 -3.37
CA PHE A 67 3.42 7.66 -4.37
C PHE A 67 3.82 7.17 -5.76
N ALA A 68 2.84 6.88 -6.63
CA ALA A 68 3.11 6.30 -7.95
C ALA A 68 3.66 7.30 -8.96
N LYS A 69 3.19 8.55 -8.91
CA LYS A 69 3.63 9.62 -9.81
C LYS A 69 5.11 9.97 -9.61
N ASP A 70 5.49 10.13 -8.34
CA ASP A 70 6.84 10.42 -7.90
C ASP A 70 7.31 9.23 -7.07
N PRO A 71 7.85 8.15 -7.68
CA PRO A 71 8.10 6.86 -7.05
C PRO A 71 8.85 6.98 -5.72
N THR A 72 8.10 7.08 -4.64
CA THR A 72 8.60 7.44 -3.31
C THR A 72 7.80 6.68 -2.28
N ILE A 73 8.50 6.13 -1.29
CA ILE A 73 7.89 5.53 -0.11
C ILE A 73 8.09 6.48 1.06
N SER A 74 7.02 6.81 1.77
CA SER A 74 7.06 7.59 3.01
C SER A 74 6.61 6.75 4.19
N ASN A 75 7.30 6.89 5.34
CA ASN A 75 6.98 6.20 6.58
C ASN A 75 6.18 7.06 7.56
N GLU A 76 5.85 6.50 8.72
CA GLU A 76 5.07 7.17 9.77
C GLU A 76 5.77 8.38 10.39
N LYS A 77 7.08 8.53 10.18
CA LYS A 77 7.88 9.68 10.60
C LYS A 77 8.03 10.73 9.50
N CYS A 78 7.29 10.59 8.39
CA CYS A 78 7.41 11.42 7.19
C CYS A 78 8.78 11.34 6.50
N GLU A 79 9.63 10.37 6.84
CA GLU A 79 10.87 10.11 6.10
C GLU A 79 10.49 9.51 4.74
N SER A 80 11.13 9.99 3.68
CA SER A 80 10.78 9.62 2.30
C SER A 80 11.98 9.08 1.55
N PHE A 81 11.76 7.98 0.81
CA PHE A 81 12.80 7.28 0.06
C PHE A 81 12.38 7.17 -1.41
N LYS A 82 13.18 7.73 -2.31
CA LYS A 82 12.95 7.60 -3.75
C LYS A 82 13.29 6.19 -4.20
N ILE A 83 12.50 5.68 -5.14
CA ILE A 83 12.73 4.41 -5.81
C ILE A 83 13.18 4.71 -7.24
N ASP A 84 14.39 4.27 -7.57
CA ASP A 84 14.92 4.46 -8.92
C ASP A 84 14.22 3.55 -9.93
N LYS A 85 14.09 4.02 -11.18
CA LYS A 85 13.69 3.22 -12.35
C LYS A 85 12.29 2.60 -12.31
N ILE A 86 11.34 3.20 -11.57
CA ILE A 86 9.93 2.83 -11.64
C ILE A 86 9.21 3.70 -12.67
N SER A 87 8.54 3.07 -13.64
CA SER A 87 7.59 3.75 -14.53
C SER A 87 6.16 3.46 -14.08
N TRP A 88 5.33 4.50 -13.95
CA TRP A 88 3.88 4.33 -13.74
C TRP A 88 3.13 4.41 -15.08
N ASN A 89 2.43 3.33 -15.42
CA ASN A 89 1.71 3.14 -16.67
C ASN A 89 0.24 2.75 -16.41
N ASN A 90 -0.59 2.88 -17.46
CA ASN A 90 -1.97 2.43 -17.41
C ASN A 90 -2.02 0.91 -17.22
N ASN A 91 -2.99 0.43 -16.43
CA ASN A 91 -3.17 -0.98 -16.05
C ASN A 91 -2.08 -1.58 -15.15
N ASP A 92 -1.12 -0.77 -14.66
CA ASP A 92 -0.19 -1.25 -13.64
C ASP A 92 -0.95 -1.68 -12.38
N ILE A 93 -0.49 -2.79 -11.79
CA ILE A 93 -1.02 -3.33 -10.55
C ILE A 93 -0.07 -2.97 -9.42
N PHE A 94 -0.56 -2.25 -8.42
CA PHE A 94 0.19 -1.89 -7.22
C PHE A 94 -0.34 -2.66 -6.03
N GLY A 95 0.57 -3.20 -5.22
CA GLY A 95 0.21 -3.93 -4.02
C GLY A 95 0.86 -3.36 -2.77
N CYS A 96 0.23 -3.62 -1.64
CA CYS A 96 0.72 -3.24 -0.33
C CYS A 96 0.58 -4.43 0.62
N GLY A 97 1.71 -4.85 1.18
CA GLY A 97 1.78 -5.94 2.15
C GLY A 97 2.18 -5.42 3.52
N LEU A 98 1.53 -5.96 4.55
CA LEU A 98 1.79 -5.72 5.95
C LEU A 98 2.14 -7.05 6.61
N VAL A 99 3.28 -7.09 7.30
CA VAL A 99 3.74 -8.28 8.00
C VAL A 99 3.82 -8.00 9.48
N TYR A 100 3.05 -8.74 10.27
CA TYR A 100 3.14 -8.73 11.72
C TYR A 100 4.11 -9.81 12.22
N PRO A 101 4.97 -9.49 13.19
CA PRO A 101 5.79 -10.50 13.84
C PRO A 101 4.95 -11.39 14.75
N PRO A 102 5.44 -12.62 15.01
CA PRO A 102 4.88 -13.53 16.00
C PRO A 102 4.65 -12.87 17.37
N THR A 103 3.70 -13.42 18.14
CA THR A 103 3.39 -12.98 19.50
C THR A 103 4.56 -13.20 20.47
N ASN A 104 5.41 -14.21 20.27
CA ASN A 104 6.61 -14.37 21.11
C ASN A 104 7.72 -13.33 20.79
N LYS A 105 7.57 -12.56 19.71
CA LYS A 105 8.44 -11.46 19.29
C LYS A 105 7.73 -10.11 19.47
N MET A 106 7.10 -9.88 20.64
CA MET A 106 6.31 -8.66 20.89
C MET A 106 7.09 -7.35 20.74
N ASN A 107 8.41 -7.39 20.93
CA ASN A 107 9.29 -6.23 20.78
C ASN A 107 9.59 -5.89 19.32
N GLU A 108 9.27 -6.77 18.37
CA GLU A 108 9.37 -6.49 16.95
C GLU A 108 8.14 -5.70 16.49
N PHE A 109 8.39 -4.69 15.67
CA PHE A 109 7.35 -3.93 15.00
C PHE A 109 6.97 -4.56 13.66
N PRO A 110 5.72 -4.37 13.18
CA PRO A 110 5.38 -4.80 11.83
C PRO A 110 6.22 -4.07 10.79
N TYR A 111 6.31 -4.64 9.59
CA TYR A 111 6.85 -3.94 8.44
C TYR A 111 5.88 -3.97 7.26
N VAL A 112 6.05 -2.99 6.38
CA VAL A 112 5.25 -2.80 5.19
C VAL A 112 6.15 -2.87 3.98
N PHE A 113 5.67 -3.52 2.93
CA PHE A 113 6.32 -3.55 1.62
C PHE A 113 5.32 -3.20 0.52
N PHE A 114 5.85 -2.75 -0.61
CA PHE A 114 5.07 -2.40 -1.78
C PHE A 114 5.48 -3.24 -2.96
N THR A 115 4.54 -3.47 -3.87
CA THR A 115 4.79 -4.23 -5.11
C THR A 115 4.23 -3.48 -6.31
N GLN A 116 4.86 -3.67 -7.47
CA GLN A 116 4.32 -3.28 -8.76
C GLN A 116 4.38 -4.48 -9.71
N ASN A 117 3.27 -4.79 -10.37
CA ASN A 117 3.14 -5.88 -11.34
C ASN A 117 3.65 -7.23 -10.81
N GLY A 118 3.40 -7.51 -9.52
CA GLY A 118 3.80 -8.74 -8.84
C GLY A 118 5.26 -8.80 -8.39
N LYS A 119 6.01 -7.70 -8.45
CA LYS A 119 7.39 -7.61 -7.95
C LYS A 119 7.48 -6.60 -6.82
N GLN A 120 8.22 -6.92 -5.76
CA GLN A 120 8.50 -5.96 -4.69
C GLN A 120 9.28 -4.76 -5.24
N ILE A 121 8.94 -3.56 -4.78
CA ILE A 121 9.59 -2.31 -5.15
C ILE A 121 10.09 -1.58 -3.91
N GLY A 122 11.26 -0.96 -4.05
CA GLY A 122 11.91 -0.24 -2.95
C GLY A 122 12.23 -1.13 -1.74
N LYS A 123 12.50 -0.48 -0.61
CA LYS A 123 12.77 -1.15 0.66
C LYS A 123 11.51 -1.30 1.50
N CYS A 124 11.51 -2.27 2.40
CA CYS A 124 10.49 -2.38 3.43
C CYS A 124 10.60 -1.25 4.46
N VAL A 125 9.49 -0.89 5.05
CA VAL A 125 9.37 0.18 6.04
C VAL A 125 8.81 -0.37 7.33
N ARG A 126 9.49 -0.11 8.44
CA ARG A 126 9.01 -0.47 9.77
C ARG A 126 7.81 0.40 10.16
N GLY A 127 6.74 -0.23 10.60
CA GLY A 127 5.60 0.42 11.25
C GLY A 127 5.79 0.56 12.76
N ASN A 128 4.84 1.18 13.43
CA ASN A 128 4.84 1.38 14.88
C ASN A 128 3.49 1.05 15.54
N ALA A 129 2.51 0.55 14.78
CA ALA A 129 1.14 0.36 15.24
C ALA A 129 0.76 -1.12 15.31
N THR A 130 -0.22 -1.42 16.15
CA THR A 130 -0.81 -2.76 16.24
C THR A 130 -1.95 -2.96 15.23
N SER A 131 -2.49 -1.88 14.66
CA SER A 131 -3.58 -1.90 13.69
C SER A 131 -3.36 -0.89 12.57
N TYR A 132 -3.68 -1.32 11.36
CA TYR A 132 -3.58 -0.52 10.14
C TYR A 132 -4.86 -0.59 9.31
N LYS A 133 -5.20 0.49 8.62
CA LYS A 133 -6.26 0.49 7.59
C LYS A 133 -5.65 0.71 6.21
N PRO A 134 -5.94 -0.15 5.22
CA PRO A 134 -5.75 0.16 3.81
C PRO A 134 -6.32 1.53 3.45
N TYR A 135 -5.52 2.25 2.67
CA TYR A 135 -5.80 3.60 2.22
C TYR A 135 -5.34 3.76 0.78
N ILE A 136 -6.19 4.37 -0.03
CA ILE A 136 -5.88 4.74 -1.41
C ILE A 136 -6.36 6.16 -1.67
N CYS A 137 -5.54 6.98 -2.34
CA CYS A 137 -5.92 8.31 -2.81
C CYS A 137 -5.62 8.46 -4.29
N LEU A 138 -6.57 9.05 -5.03
CA LEU A 138 -6.59 9.09 -6.48
C LEU A 138 -6.96 10.49 -6.97
N LYS A 139 -6.41 10.86 -8.13
CA LYS A 139 -6.82 12.02 -8.93
C LYS A 139 -6.65 11.67 -10.42
N CYS A 140 -7.69 11.94 -11.22
CA CYS A 140 -7.75 11.67 -12.67
C CYS A 140 -7.39 10.21 -13.04
N CYS A 141 -7.75 9.26 -12.18
CA CYS A 141 -7.61 7.83 -12.42
C CYS A 141 -8.63 7.05 -11.58
N SER A 142 -9.07 5.92 -12.12
CA SER A 142 -9.87 4.93 -11.41
C SER A 142 -8.99 3.75 -10.98
N ILE A 143 -9.54 2.89 -10.12
CA ILE A 143 -8.90 1.65 -9.71
C ILE A 143 -9.89 0.49 -9.73
N GLU A 144 -9.36 -0.71 -9.94
CA GLU A 144 -10.00 -1.95 -9.51
C GLU A 144 -9.25 -2.51 -8.31
N ALA A 145 -9.90 -2.59 -7.15
CA ALA A 145 -9.28 -3.16 -5.95
C ALA A 145 -9.41 -4.70 -5.93
N ASN A 146 -8.42 -5.34 -5.33
CA ASN A 146 -8.44 -6.75 -4.94
C ASN A 146 -7.95 -6.87 -3.49
N PHE A 147 -8.86 -7.19 -2.59
CA PHE A 147 -8.56 -7.42 -1.17
C PHE A 147 -8.41 -8.92 -0.83
N GLY A 148 -8.40 -9.80 -1.83
CA GLY A 148 -8.24 -11.24 -1.65
C GLY A 148 -9.51 -12.00 -1.25
N ASN A 149 -10.69 -11.43 -1.52
CA ASN A 149 -11.97 -12.08 -1.20
C ASN A 149 -12.27 -13.30 -2.11
N ASP A 150 -11.69 -13.34 -3.31
CA ASP A 150 -11.82 -14.44 -4.27
C ASP A 150 -10.49 -14.62 -5.01
N LEU A 151 -9.63 -15.47 -4.44
CA LEU A 151 -8.30 -15.74 -5.00
C LEU A 151 -8.33 -16.79 -6.12
N ASP A 152 -9.40 -17.56 -6.24
CA ASP A 152 -9.53 -18.58 -7.27
C ASP A 152 -9.82 -17.94 -8.63
N THR A 153 -10.73 -16.94 -8.66
CA THR A 153 -11.06 -16.23 -9.91
C THR A 153 -10.25 -14.96 -10.12
N LYS A 154 -9.80 -14.32 -9.03
CA LYS A 154 -9.02 -13.08 -9.06
C LYS A 154 -7.76 -13.20 -8.18
N PRO A 155 -6.79 -14.05 -8.57
CA PRO A 155 -5.55 -14.19 -7.82
C PRO A 155 -4.77 -12.88 -7.77
N PHE A 156 -3.98 -12.70 -6.72
CA PHE A 156 -3.00 -11.62 -6.68
C PHE A 156 -1.94 -11.80 -7.77
N ARG A 157 -1.44 -10.68 -8.28
CA ARG A 157 -0.30 -10.70 -9.20
C ARG A 157 0.99 -11.03 -8.45
N TYR A 158 1.12 -10.59 -7.22
CA TYR A 158 2.20 -10.99 -6.31
C TYR A 158 1.94 -12.38 -5.71
N ASP A 159 2.95 -13.24 -5.74
CA ASP A 159 2.90 -14.57 -5.13
C ASP A 159 3.16 -14.49 -3.62
N ILE A 160 2.09 -14.32 -2.85
CA ILE A 160 2.15 -14.20 -1.39
C ILE A 160 2.68 -15.47 -0.70
N TYR A 161 2.58 -16.64 -1.33
CA TYR A 161 3.08 -17.90 -0.77
C TYR A 161 4.60 -18.01 -0.85
N LYS A 162 5.22 -17.26 -1.78
CA LYS A 162 6.67 -17.13 -1.89
C LYS A 162 7.24 -15.96 -1.10
N HIS A 163 6.43 -15.25 -0.31
CA HIS A 163 6.93 -14.17 0.52
C HIS A 163 7.87 -14.72 1.60
N SER A 164 9.17 -14.44 1.44
CA SER A 164 10.16 -14.68 2.48
C SER A 164 10.27 -13.44 3.35
N VAL A 165 10.06 -13.62 4.66
CA VAL A 165 10.27 -12.56 5.63
C VAL A 165 11.76 -12.18 5.66
N LEU A 166 12.05 -10.88 5.68
CA LEU A 166 13.40 -10.35 5.47
C LEU A 166 14.26 -10.41 6.73
N LYS A 167 15.45 -11.00 6.64
CA LYS A 167 16.44 -11.15 7.74
C LYS A 167 16.75 -9.84 8.49
N GLU A 168 16.70 -8.71 7.80
CA GLU A 168 16.96 -7.36 8.35
C GLU A 168 15.93 -6.91 9.40
N PHE A 169 14.81 -7.64 9.51
CA PHE A 169 13.75 -7.43 10.49
C PHE A 169 13.71 -8.54 11.56
N TYR A 170 14.80 -9.32 11.69
CA TYR A 170 15.02 -10.36 12.70
C TYR A 170 16.21 -10.05 13.61
#